data_AF-A0A2D6X2X8-F1
#
_entry.id   AF-A0A2D6X2X8-F1
#
_cell.length_a   1.000
_cell.length_b   1.000
_cell.length_c   1.000
_cell.angle_alpha   90.00
_cell.angle_beta   90.00
_cell.angle_gamma   90.00
#
_symmetry.space_group_name_H-M   'P 1'
#
loop_
_entity.id
_entity.type
_entity.pdbx_description
1 polymer ?
#
loop_
_entity_poly.entity_id
_entity_poly.type
_entity_poly.pdbx_seq_one_letter_code
_entity_poly.pdbx_strand_id
1 'polypeptide(L)'
;MQSEAQAKKTKANQNAFLAAYIVAGSIKASAEAVRVGRHTVSKWVQNDTYGFRARFNEAQEDFRESLQDMAVDRIKLQKPGDNPVLLITLLNAHWPEKYKRSGFVADNSAKEIMGEWKRWVKETRKDPKKDEGNDRDNALEEAERILAKKSKQSDGSTDEPAE
;
A
#
# COMPACT_ATOMS: atom_id res chain seq x y z
N MET A 1 52.72 5.33 29.22
CA MET A 1 51.58 4.84 30.04
C MET A 1 50.25 5.56 29.77
N GLN A 2 50.19 6.90 29.63
CA GLN A 2 48.90 7.59 29.42
C GLN A 2 48.19 7.29 28.09
N SER A 3 48.92 6.91 27.02
CA SER A 3 48.33 6.63 25.70
C SER A 3 47.54 5.32 25.64
N GLU A 4 47.99 4.26 26.33
CA GLU A 4 47.32 2.95 26.31
C GLU A 4 45.99 2.96 27.07
N ALA A 5 45.96 3.66 28.21
CA ALA A 5 44.72 3.82 28.99
C ALA A 5 43.66 4.60 28.18
N GLN A 6 44.07 5.64 27.45
CA GLN A 6 43.19 6.42 26.57
C GLN A 6 42.70 5.58 25.37
N ALA A 7 43.57 4.79 24.76
CA ALA A 7 43.22 3.85 23.70
C ALA A 7 42.16 2.84 24.15
N LYS A 8 42.37 2.21 25.31
CA LYS A 8 41.43 1.24 25.89
C LYS A 8 40.08 1.89 26.21
N LYS A 9 40.08 3.09 26.80
CA LYS A 9 38.85 3.85 27.06
C LYS A 9 38.10 4.20 25.78
N THR A 10 38.81 4.61 24.74
CA THR A 10 38.21 4.94 23.44
C THR A 10 37.52 3.72 22.82
N LYS A 11 38.20 2.57 22.80
CA LYS A 11 37.63 1.32 22.29
C LYS A 11 36.40 0.87 23.11
N ALA A 12 36.46 1.00 24.44
CA ALA A 12 35.31 0.70 25.31
C ALA A 12 34.11 1.61 25.00
N ASN A 13 34.33 2.91 24.84
CA ASN A 13 33.27 3.85 24.48
C ASN A 13 32.68 3.57 23.09
N GLN A 14 33.52 3.19 22.12
CA GLN A 14 33.04 2.75 20.80
C GLN A 14 32.16 1.51 20.91
N ASN A 15 32.59 0.48 21.64
CA ASN A 15 31.79 -0.74 21.83
C ASN A 15 30.43 -0.44 22.47
N ALA A 16 30.43 0.38 23.53
CA ALA A 16 29.20 0.77 24.22
C ALA A 16 28.28 1.60 23.30
N PHE A 17 28.86 2.48 22.46
CA PHE A 17 28.09 3.26 21.50
C PHE A 17 27.42 2.37 20.46
N LEU A 18 28.15 1.38 19.92
CA LEU A 18 27.60 0.44 18.93
C LEU A 18 26.45 -0.38 19.53
N ALA A 19 26.63 -0.90 20.74
CA ALA A 19 25.56 -1.63 21.44
C ALA A 19 24.32 -0.75 21.68
N ALA A 20 24.49 0.52 22.05
CA ALA A 20 23.39 1.46 22.19
C ALA A 20 22.71 1.76 20.85
N TYR A 21 23.49 1.82 19.76
CA TYR A 21 22.99 2.09 18.42
C TYR A 21 22.12 0.98 17.86
N ILE A 22 22.51 -0.28 18.09
CA ILE A 22 21.70 -1.44 17.67
C ILE A 22 20.28 -1.37 18.25
N VAL A 23 20.13 -0.85 19.46
CA VAL A 23 18.82 -0.71 20.13
C VAL A 23 18.09 0.57 19.71
N ALA A 24 18.80 1.70 19.66
CA ALA A 24 18.16 3.01 19.50
C ALA A 24 18.00 3.46 18.03
N GLY A 25 18.84 2.98 17.12
CA GLY A 25 18.88 3.40 15.71
C GLY A 25 19.33 4.84 15.45
N SER A 26 19.62 5.60 16.51
CA SER A 26 19.90 7.03 16.46
C SER A 26 21.27 7.34 17.04
N ILE A 27 22.11 8.04 16.27
CA ILE A 27 23.43 8.48 16.72
C ILE A 27 23.31 9.39 17.94
N LYS A 28 22.30 10.28 17.97
CA LYS A 28 22.10 11.21 19.10
C LYS A 28 21.79 10.45 20.39
N ALA A 29 20.79 9.58 20.36
CA ALA A 29 20.38 8.80 21.53
C ALA A 29 21.50 7.88 22.02
N SER A 30 22.21 7.25 21.08
CA SER A 30 23.34 6.35 21.41
C SER A 30 24.51 7.10 22.02
N ALA A 31 24.85 8.27 21.48
CA ALA A 31 25.92 9.12 22.01
C ALA A 31 25.60 9.66 23.41
N GLU A 32 24.34 10.05 23.65
CA GLU A 32 23.84 10.45 24.96
C GLU A 32 23.92 9.29 25.97
N ALA A 33 23.54 8.08 25.57
CA ALA A 33 23.60 6.88 26.42
C ALA A 33 25.02 6.57 26.92
N VAL A 34 26.05 6.78 26.09
CA VAL A 34 27.46 6.59 26.47
C VAL A 34 28.15 7.86 26.96
N ARG A 35 27.42 8.98 27.08
CA ARG A 35 27.95 10.29 27.51
C ARG A 35 29.14 10.77 26.67
N VAL A 36 29.06 10.55 25.36
CA VAL A 36 30.06 11.01 24.39
C VAL A 36 29.42 12.04 23.48
N GLY A 37 30.14 13.11 23.13
CA GLY A 37 29.64 14.11 22.19
C GLY A 37 29.51 13.56 20.77
N ARG A 38 28.47 13.97 20.03
CA ARG A 38 28.26 13.59 18.62
C ARG A 38 29.51 13.81 17.75
N HIS A 39 30.24 14.91 17.98
CA HIS A 39 31.47 15.22 17.26
C HIS A 39 32.57 14.16 17.45
N THR A 40 32.64 13.56 18.64
CA THR A 40 33.60 12.46 18.91
C THR A 40 33.27 11.23 18.07
N VAL A 41 31.98 10.89 17.92
CA VAL A 41 31.54 9.79 17.05
C VAL A 41 31.91 10.11 15.60
N SER A 42 31.68 11.34 15.14
CA SER A 42 32.10 11.76 13.79
C SER A 42 33.60 11.60 13.58
N LYS A 43 34.44 11.94 14.57
CA LYS A 43 35.89 11.70 14.52
C LYS A 43 36.24 10.21 14.42
N TRP A 44 35.57 9.34 15.15
CA TRP A 44 35.82 7.90 15.06
C TRP A 44 35.51 7.34 13.66
N VAL A 45 34.44 7.82 13.02
CA VAL A 45 34.08 7.43 11.65
C VAL A 45 35.09 7.98 10.65
N GLN A 46 35.44 9.27 10.74
CA GLN A 46 36.36 9.94 9.81
C GLN A 46 37.77 9.36 9.87
N ASN A 47 38.29 9.14 11.07
CA ASN A 47 39.64 8.64 11.29
C ASN A 47 39.72 7.10 11.30
N ASP A 48 38.59 6.42 11.08
CA ASP A 48 38.43 4.97 11.16
C ASP A 48 39.13 4.33 12.37
N THR A 49 39.00 4.98 13.52
CA THR A 49 39.78 4.64 14.71
C THR A 49 39.39 3.25 15.20
N TYR A 50 40.31 2.28 15.16
CA TYR A 50 40.05 0.87 15.45
C TYR A 50 39.02 0.20 14.53
N GLY A 51 38.98 0.59 13.26
CA GLY A 51 38.04 0.00 12.27
C GLY A 51 36.59 0.32 12.60
N PHE A 52 36.34 1.46 13.26
CA PHE A 52 35.01 1.84 13.75
C PHE A 52 33.98 1.92 12.63
N ARG A 53 34.39 2.31 11.42
CA ARG A 53 33.46 2.45 10.29
C ARG A 53 32.82 1.13 9.88
N ALA A 54 33.61 0.07 9.73
CA ALA A 54 33.09 -1.25 9.38
C ALA A 54 32.14 -1.79 10.47
N ARG A 55 32.58 -1.69 11.73
CA ARG A 55 31.80 -2.12 12.90
C ARG A 55 30.52 -1.30 13.10
N PHE A 56 30.53 -0.03 12.70
CA PHE A 56 29.35 0.82 12.72
C PHE A 56 28.37 0.45 11.61
N ASN A 57 28.86 0.07 10.44
CA ASN A 57 28.00 -0.48 9.38
C ASN A 57 27.35 -1.80 9.83
N GLU A 58 28.09 -2.70 10.49
CA GLU A 58 27.52 -3.92 11.09
C GLU A 58 26.40 -3.59 12.08
N ALA A 59 26.63 -2.64 12.99
CA ALA A 59 25.60 -2.19 13.92
C ALA A 59 24.38 -1.53 13.23
N GLN A 60 24.56 -0.94 12.05
CA GLN A 60 23.45 -0.43 11.23
C GLN A 60 22.65 -1.56 10.58
N GLU A 61 23.30 -2.63 10.13
CA GLU A 61 22.60 -3.82 9.64
C GLU A 61 21.81 -4.50 10.77
N ASP A 62 22.41 -4.67 11.95
CA ASP A 62 21.72 -5.25 13.12
C ASP A 62 20.48 -4.43 13.50
N PHE A 63 20.58 -3.10 13.48
CA PHE A 63 19.42 -2.23 13.71
C PHE A 63 18.34 -2.41 12.62
N ARG A 64 18.73 -2.56 11.35
CA ARG A 64 17.77 -2.82 10.25
C ARG A 64 17.03 -4.14 10.42
N GLU A 65 17.72 -5.20 10.84
CA GLU A 65 17.07 -6.48 11.14
C GLU A 65 16.10 -6.34 12.32
N SER A 66 16.49 -5.60 13.38
CA SER A 66 15.58 -5.33 14.50
C SER A 66 14.30 -4.56 14.08
N LEU A 67 14.43 -3.63 13.13
CA LEU A 67 13.28 -2.92 12.56
C LEU A 67 12.37 -3.87 11.75
N GLN A 68 12.95 -4.82 11.03
CA GLN A 68 12.19 -5.84 10.31
C GLN A 68 11.43 -6.73 11.29
N ASP A 69 12.05 -7.21 12.36
CA ASP A 69 11.39 -8.02 13.38
C ASP A 69 10.21 -7.26 13.99
N MET A 70 10.42 -5.98 14.32
CA MET A 70 9.36 -5.10 14.82
C MET A 70 8.21 -4.94 13.81
N ALA A 71 8.51 -4.91 12.51
CA ALA A 71 7.49 -4.87 11.46
C ALA A 71 6.71 -6.17 11.34
N VAL A 72 7.39 -7.31 11.41
CA VAL A 72 6.76 -8.64 11.41
C VAL A 72 5.83 -8.78 12.62
N ASP A 73 6.29 -8.38 13.81
CA ASP A 73 5.48 -8.45 15.02
C ASP A 73 4.31 -7.48 14.98
N ARG A 74 4.50 -6.29 14.41
CA ARG A 74 3.40 -5.33 14.21
C ARG A 74 2.33 -5.92 13.32
N ILE A 75 2.68 -6.61 12.23
CA ILE A 75 1.72 -7.27 11.33
C ILE A 75 0.88 -8.30 12.08
N LYS A 76 1.49 -9.14 12.93
CA LYS A 76 0.79 -10.17 13.70
C LYS A 76 -0.20 -9.58 14.72
N LEU A 77 0.13 -8.41 15.27
CA LEU A 77 -0.61 -7.79 16.38
C LEU A 77 -1.49 -6.61 15.94
N GLN A 78 -1.52 -6.30 14.65
CA GLN A 78 -2.17 -5.11 14.12
C GLN A 78 -3.69 -5.17 14.32
N LYS A 79 -4.26 -4.12 14.93
CA LYS A 79 -5.72 -3.99 15.07
C LYS A 79 -6.33 -3.25 13.87
N PRO A 80 -7.62 -3.46 13.58
CA PRO A 80 -8.34 -2.61 12.64
C PRO A 80 -8.25 -1.13 13.08
N GLY A 81 -7.62 -0.29 12.25
CA GLY A 81 -7.40 1.14 12.53
C GLY A 81 -5.94 1.53 12.83
N ASP A 82 -5.06 0.56 13.10
CA ASP A 82 -3.63 0.84 13.24
C ASP A 82 -3.01 1.20 11.88
N ASN A 83 -2.25 2.30 11.84
CA ASN A 83 -1.55 2.76 10.63
C ASN A 83 -0.07 2.34 10.65
N PRO A 84 0.39 1.42 9.78
CA PRO A 84 1.77 0.96 9.74
C PRO A 84 2.72 1.87 8.94
N VAL A 85 2.23 2.99 8.39
CA VAL A 85 2.99 3.84 7.45
C VAL A 85 4.32 4.32 8.02
N LEU A 86 4.37 4.74 9.29
CA LEU A 86 5.62 5.23 9.89
C LEU A 86 6.72 4.16 9.90
N LEU A 87 6.35 2.91 10.20
CA LEU A 87 7.29 1.80 10.24
C LEU A 87 7.76 1.43 8.83
N ILE A 88 6.85 1.42 7.86
CA ILE A 88 7.18 1.23 6.44
C ILE A 88 8.12 2.35 5.94
N THR A 89 7.84 3.60 6.30
CA THR A 89 8.69 4.75 5.95
C THR A 89 10.08 4.61 6.56
N LEU A 90 10.16 4.17 7.82
CA LEU A 90 11.45 3.95 8.48
C LEU A 90 12.25 2.82 7.83
N LEU A 91 11.61 1.69 7.50
CA LEU A 91 12.24 0.59 6.76
C LEU A 91 12.76 1.04 5.39
N ASN A 92 11.98 1.83 4.65
CA ASN A 92 12.42 2.38 3.37
C ASN A 92 13.62 3.35 3.50
N ALA A 93 13.67 4.12 4.58
CA ALA A 93 14.75 5.06 4.83
C ALA A 93 16.06 4.32 5.21
N HIS A 94 15.96 3.26 6.01
CA HIS A 94 17.12 2.53 6.50
C HIS A 94 17.60 1.43 5.55
N TRP A 95 16.70 0.75 4.82
CA TRP A 95 17.04 -0.36 3.94
C TRP A 95 16.33 -0.26 2.56
N PRO A 96 16.65 0.78 1.78
CA PRO A 96 15.97 1.04 0.50
C PRO A 96 16.15 -0.10 -0.50
N GLU A 97 17.31 -0.74 -0.58
CA GLU A 97 17.56 -1.83 -1.51
C GLU A 97 16.60 -3.02 -1.34
N LYS A 98 16.11 -3.25 -0.12
CA LYS A 98 15.21 -4.36 0.21
C LYS A 98 13.73 -3.96 0.10
N TYR A 99 13.36 -2.76 0.53
CA TYR A 99 11.95 -2.36 0.70
C TYR A 99 11.46 -1.30 -0.26
N LYS A 100 12.36 -0.50 -0.86
CA LYS A 100 11.95 0.46 -1.87
C LYS A 100 11.39 -0.36 -3.02
N ARG A 101 10.15 -0.07 -3.40
CA ARG A 101 9.56 -0.64 -4.62
C ARG A 101 10.48 -0.34 -5.78
N SER A 102 11.25 -1.33 -6.21
CA SER A 102 11.82 -1.36 -7.55
C SER A 102 10.65 -1.10 -8.46
N GLY A 103 10.73 -0.02 -9.24
CA GLY A 103 9.58 0.57 -9.92
C GLY A 103 8.74 -0.54 -10.52
N PHE A 104 7.51 -0.68 -10.00
CA PHE A 104 6.47 -1.36 -10.75
C PHE A 104 6.57 -0.72 -12.14
N VAL A 105 6.93 -1.52 -13.16
CA VAL A 105 6.65 -1.16 -14.54
C VAL A 105 5.26 -0.59 -14.47
N ALA A 106 5.12 0.71 -14.71
CA ALA A 106 3.86 1.40 -14.49
C ALA A 106 2.85 0.67 -15.35
N ASP A 107 2.05 -0.19 -14.71
CA ASP A 107 1.17 -1.09 -15.42
C ASP A 107 0.09 -0.20 -16.00
N ASN A 108 0.31 0.17 -17.26
CA ASN A 108 -0.57 1.08 -17.97
C ASN A 108 -1.96 0.46 -18.10
N SER A 109 -2.12 -0.84 -17.81
CA SER A 109 -3.42 -1.51 -17.69
C SER A 109 -4.35 -0.78 -16.72
N ALA A 110 -3.89 -0.22 -15.60
CA ALA A 110 -4.77 0.55 -14.72
C ALA A 110 -5.29 1.84 -15.38
N LYS A 111 -4.46 2.51 -16.18
CA LYS A 111 -4.85 3.70 -16.96
C LYS A 111 -5.74 3.33 -18.14
N GLU A 112 -5.48 2.17 -18.75
CA GLU A 112 -6.22 1.63 -19.88
C GLU A 112 -7.63 1.19 -19.46
N ILE A 113 -7.75 0.41 -18.38
CA ILE A 113 -9.03 0.03 -17.74
C ILE A 113 -9.81 1.27 -17.33
N MET A 114 -9.16 2.28 -16.73
CA MET A 114 -9.82 3.55 -16.39
C MET A 114 -10.26 4.34 -17.63
N GLY A 115 -9.54 4.22 -18.74
CA GLY A 115 -9.90 4.81 -20.03
C GLY A 115 -11.09 4.11 -20.68
N GLU A 116 -11.13 2.77 -20.62
CA GLU A 116 -12.25 1.93 -21.08
C GLU A 116 -13.50 2.18 -20.25
N TRP A 117 -13.37 2.22 -18.93
CA TRP A 117 -14.48 2.52 -18.03
C TRP A 117 -15.06 3.91 -18.29
N LYS A 118 -14.21 4.94 -18.48
CA LYS A 118 -14.66 6.28 -18.85
C LYS A 118 -15.35 6.33 -20.22
N ARG A 119 -14.90 5.53 -21.19
CA ARG A 119 -15.54 5.39 -22.50
C ARG A 119 -16.92 4.73 -22.36
N TRP A 120 -17.01 3.63 -21.62
CA TRP A 120 -18.26 2.92 -21.35
C TRP A 120 -19.28 3.81 -20.62
N VAL A 121 -18.85 4.57 -19.60
CA VAL A 121 -19.69 5.56 -18.90
C VAL A 121 -20.15 6.69 -19.83
N LYS A 122 -19.33 7.07 -20.80
CA LYS A 122 -19.68 8.12 -21.77
C LYS A 122 -20.65 7.61 -22.83
N GLU A 123 -20.52 6.36 -23.27
CA GLU A 123 -21.45 5.69 -24.19
C GLU A 123 -22.81 5.48 -23.54
N THR A 124 -22.85 4.94 -22.32
CA THR A 124 -24.09 4.79 -21.53
C THR A 124 -24.76 6.13 -21.17
N ARG A 125 -24.01 7.24 -21.17
CA ARG A 125 -24.57 8.60 -21.01
C ARG A 125 -24.96 9.31 -22.30
N LYS A 126 -24.54 8.80 -23.47
CA LYS A 126 -24.81 9.42 -24.78
C LYS A 126 -26.15 8.99 -25.39
N ASP A 127 -26.84 8.04 -24.78
CA ASP A 127 -28.24 7.73 -25.08
C ASP A 127 -29.22 8.33 -24.03
N PRO A 128 -29.52 9.64 -24.10
CA PRO A 128 -30.72 10.15 -23.47
C PRO A 128 -31.71 10.74 -24.49
N LYS A 129 -31.81 10.19 -25.72
CA LYS A 129 -32.93 10.46 -26.67
C LYS A 129 -32.91 9.62 -27.97
N LYS A 130 -33.52 8.45 -27.92
CA LYS A 130 -34.48 7.91 -28.91
C LYS A 130 -35.22 6.75 -28.22
N ASP A 131 -36.52 6.64 -28.46
CA ASP A 131 -37.46 5.65 -27.88
C ASP A 131 -38.12 5.93 -26.52
N GLU A 132 -38.73 7.11 -26.36
CA GLU A 132 -39.91 7.21 -25.45
C GLU A 132 -41.23 7.45 -26.20
N GLY A 133 -41.19 7.53 -27.54
CA GLY A 133 -42.37 7.79 -28.37
C GLY A 133 -42.88 6.59 -29.19
N ASN A 134 -42.05 5.57 -29.43
CA ASN A 134 -42.39 4.49 -30.37
C ASN A 134 -42.90 3.22 -29.66
N ASP A 135 -42.38 2.92 -28.45
CA ASP A 135 -42.74 1.70 -27.73
C ASP A 135 -44.17 1.69 -27.18
N ARG A 136 -44.73 2.87 -26.88
CA ARG A 136 -46.12 2.98 -26.42
C ARG A 136 -47.12 2.75 -27.55
N ASP A 137 -46.85 3.30 -28.73
CA ASP A 137 -47.71 3.14 -29.90
C ASP A 137 -47.62 1.70 -30.44
N ASN A 138 -46.43 1.10 -30.44
CA ASN A 138 -46.25 -0.33 -30.78
C ASN A 138 -46.98 -1.25 -29.79
N ALA A 139 -46.89 -0.97 -28.49
CA ALA A 139 -47.57 -1.77 -27.46
C ALA A 139 -49.11 -1.64 -27.54
N LEU A 140 -49.62 -0.46 -27.92
CA LEU A 140 -51.05 -0.24 -28.14
C LEU A 140 -51.55 -0.96 -29.39
N GLU A 141 -50.82 -0.90 -30.51
CA GLU A 141 -51.20 -1.63 -31.73
C GLU A 141 -51.16 -3.16 -31.54
N GLU A 142 -50.18 -3.66 -30.78
CA GLU A 142 -50.09 -5.10 -30.48
C GLU A 142 -51.21 -5.56 -29.52
N ALA A 143 -51.57 -4.73 -28.54
CA ALA A 143 -52.72 -4.98 -27.66
C ALA A 143 -54.05 -4.97 -28.43
N GLU A 144 -54.26 -4.03 -29.35
CA GLU A 144 -55.45 -3.97 -30.21
C GLU A 144 -55.54 -5.19 -31.13
N ARG A 145 -54.43 -5.66 -31.70
CA ARG A 145 -54.39 -6.91 -32.49
C ARG A 145 -54.78 -8.14 -31.68
N ILE A 146 -54.30 -8.24 -30.43
CA ILE A 146 -54.64 -9.37 -29.56
C ILE A 146 -56.12 -9.35 -29.18
N LEU A 147 -56.68 -8.17 -28.89
CA LEU A 147 -58.10 -8.02 -28.59
C LEU A 147 -59.00 -8.32 -29.80
N ALA A 148 -58.63 -7.87 -31.00
CA ALA A 148 -59.35 -8.16 -32.24
C ALA A 148 -59.27 -9.64 -32.65
N LYS A 149 -58.16 -10.31 -32.33
CA LYS A 149 -58.00 -11.75 -32.55
C LYS A 149 -58.83 -12.57 -31.55
N LYS A 150 -58.96 -12.09 -30.30
CA LYS A 150 -59.74 -12.73 -29.25
C LYS A 150 -61.25 -12.59 -29.47
N SER A 151 -61.73 -11.46 -30.00
CA SER A 151 -63.15 -11.28 -30.37
C SER A 151 -63.58 -12.17 -31.55
N LYS A 152 -62.71 -12.35 -32.55
CA LYS A 152 -62.95 -13.32 -33.64
C LYS A 152 -62.94 -14.78 -33.20
N GLN A 153 -62.34 -15.08 -32.04
CA GLN A 153 -62.25 -16.44 -31.50
C GLN A 153 -63.43 -16.76 -30.56
N SER A 154 -64.13 -15.74 -30.03
CA SER A 154 -65.32 -15.89 -29.18
C SER A 154 -66.66 -15.89 -29.93
N ASP A 155 -66.68 -15.48 -31.21
CA ASP A 155 -67.88 -15.51 -32.07
C ASP A 155 -68.09 -16.85 -32.81
N GLY A 156 -67.29 -17.88 -32.49
CA GLY A 156 -67.32 -19.19 -33.16
C GLY A 156 -67.88 -20.36 -32.34
N SER A 157 -68.41 -20.13 -31.13
CA SER A 157 -68.98 -21.23 -30.33
C SER A 157 -70.17 -20.79 -29.47
N THR A 158 -71.27 -20.42 -30.12
CA THR A 158 -72.60 -20.59 -29.50
C THR A 158 -73.61 -20.89 -30.60
N ASP A 159 -74.13 -22.12 -30.59
CA ASP A 159 -75.52 -22.51 -30.90
C ASP A 159 -75.62 -24.00 -30.48
N GLU A 160 -75.90 -24.31 -29.21
CA GLU A 160 -77.23 -24.49 -28.57
C GLU A 160 -77.87 -25.89 -28.80
N PRO A 161 -78.82 -26.34 -27.94
CA PRO A 161 -78.84 -27.69 -27.35
C PRO A 161 -80.14 -28.49 -27.63
N ALA A 162 -80.33 -29.58 -26.86
CA ALA A 162 -81.56 -30.38 -26.65
C ALA A 162 -81.87 -31.39 -27.80
N GLU A 163 -82.27 -32.64 -27.57
CA GLU A 163 -82.83 -33.39 -26.42
C GLU A 163 -82.26 -34.83 -26.37
#